data_AF-A0A7L3WJQ0-F1
#
_entry.id   AF-A0A7L3WJQ0-F1
#
_cell.length_a   1.000
_cell.length_b   1.000
_cell.length_c   1.000
_cell.angle_alpha   90.00
_cell.angle_beta   90.00
_cell.angle_gamma   90.00
#
_symmetry.space_group_name_H-M   'P 1'
#
loop_
_entity.id
_entity.type
_entity.pdbx_description
1 polymer ?
#
loop_
_entity_poly.entity_id
_entity_poly.type
_entity_poly.pdbx_seq_one_letter_code
_entity_poly.pdbx_strand_id
1 'polypeptide(L)'
;MWLRSQILFLYCIASEVWTAKQLDSRRNFSRGLYSVEDGGSAKWNRLKRSLYLGRSCRVRGCCTGRDDNCNFNIISRGAICYCDQFCASGSPGPVDCCGDYWEVCDNAVEPTRSDEPWPPPTSGCYKDGRYYGEGTIIKDNCNSCKCFQKLWKCTKEICLVRQDLIQHINSGDYGWKAENYSQFWGMTVEEGFKKRLGTFPPSHYLLNMKESPGSSLPEEKFPAFFAATYAWPDWIHDPLDQRNCGASWAFSTASVAADRIAIHSEGQITDNLSVQNLISCDTRNQYGCNGGSVDGAWRYLKTHGVVSYACYPSFWNDHLKPSDENRCYVSSEYGKNYTNGPCPNALEASNRLYRCASHYRVSSKETDIMKEIMDKGPVQAIMKVYEDFFLYKEGIYRHSQKAGSKWKTHSVKLLG
;
A
#
# COMPACT_ATOMS: atom_id res chain seq x y z
N MET A 1 -27.78 -45.41 -43.75
CA MET A 1 -26.93 -46.33 -42.97
C MET A 1 -25.67 -45.58 -42.55
N TRP A 2 -25.57 -45.33 -41.23
CA TRP A 2 -24.36 -45.22 -40.40
C TRP A 2 -23.46 -43.97 -40.50
N LEU A 3 -23.62 -43.16 -39.44
CA LEU A 3 -22.62 -42.33 -38.77
C LEU A 3 -21.27 -43.05 -38.62
N ARG A 4 -20.19 -42.27 -38.51
CA ARG A 4 -19.24 -42.41 -37.39
C ARG A 4 -18.51 -41.10 -37.10
N SER A 5 -18.85 -40.54 -35.94
CA SER A 5 -18.04 -39.59 -35.18
C SER A 5 -16.65 -40.18 -34.87
N GLN A 6 -15.62 -39.33 -34.82
CA GLN A 6 -14.46 -39.57 -33.96
C GLN A 6 -14.32 -38.40 -33.01
N ILE A 7 -14.83 -38.64 -31.81
CA ILE A 7 -14.56 -37.90 -30.59
C ILE A 7 -13.20 -38.40 -30.08
N LEU A 8 -12.22 -37.51 -29.95
CA LEU A 8 -10.97 -37.80 -29.23
C LEU A 8 -11.13 -37.27 -27.81
N PHE A 9 -11.53 -38.17 -26.91
CA PHE A 9 -11.43 -38.00 -25.48
C PHE A 9 -9.95 -38.08 -25.08
N LEU A 10 -9.41 -37.01 -24.51
CA LEU A 10 -8.22 -37.09 -23.65
C LEU A 10 -8.73 -37.03 -22.20
N TYR A 11 -8.87 -38.22 -21.63
CA TYR A 11 -9.18 -38.46 -20.22
C TYR A 11 -7.84 -38.43 -19.45
N CYS A 12 -7.73 -37.58 -18.42
CA CYS A 12 -6.69 -37.72 -17.40
C CYS A 12 -7.38 -38.13 -16.09
N ILE A 13 -7.08 -39.35 -15.65
CA ILE A 13 -7.56 -39.93 -14.39
C ILE A 13 -6.75 -39.31 -13.26
N ALA A 14 -7.37 -38.48 -12.42
CA ALA A 14 -6.85 -38.22 -11.08
C ALA A 14 -7.30 -39.38 -10.19
N SER A 15 -6.37 -40.25 -9.82
CA SER A 15 -6.59 -41.22 -8.75
C SER A 15 -6.37 -40.51 -7.41
N GLU A 16 -7.45 -40.03 -6.79
CA GLU A 16 -7.46 -39.65 -5.38
C GLU A 16 -7.97 -40.83 -4.54
N VAL A 17 -7.13 -41.28 -3.61
CA VAL A 17 -7.54 -42.20 -2.55
C VAL A 17 -8.18 -41.37 -1.44
N TRP A 18 -9.46 -41.60 -1.26
CA TRP A 18 -10.32 -41.05 -0.22
C TRP A 18 -9.88 -41.53 1.17
N THR A 19 -9.72 -40.63 2.13
CA THR A 19 -10.21 -40.86 3.50
C THR A 19 -10.65 -39.54 4.11
N ALA A 20 -11.96 -39.44 4.36
CA ALA A 20 -12.59 -38.39 5.12
C ALA A 20 -12.26 -38.54 6.63
N LYS A 21 -12.08 -37.41 7.32
CA LYS A 21 -12.64 -37.23 8.67
C LYS A 21 -12.89 -35.75 8.97
N GLN A 22 -14.17 -35.50 9.18
CA GLN A 22 -14.86 -34.30 9.61
C GLN A 22 -14.45 -33.92 11.04
N LEU A 23 -14.25 -32.62 11.32
CA LEU A 23 -14.58 -32.04 12.63
C LEU A 23 -14.72 -30.52 12.53
N ASP A 24 -15.96 -30.12 12.75
CA ASP A 24 -16.53 -28.79 12.82
C ASP A 24 -16.29 -28.22 14.23
N SER A 25 -15.98 -26.92 14.36
CA SER A 25 -16.19 -26.18 15.61
C SER A 25 -16.13 -24.67 15.39
N ARG A 26 -17.33 -24.09 15.26
CA ARG A 26 -17.59 -22.67 15.50
C ARG A 26 -17.40 -22.35 16.98
N ARG A 27 -16.72 -21.24 17.30
CA ARG A 27 -16.91 -20.52 18.57
C ARG A 27 -17.00 -19.01 18.35
N ASN A 28 -18.24 -18.54 18.40
CA ASN A 28 -18.62 -17.18 18.80
C ASN A 28 -18.21 -16.95 20.26
N PHE A 29 -17.75 -15.74 20.59
CA PHE A 29 -17.73 -15.27 21.98
C PHE A 29 -18.55 -13.99 22.12
N SER A 30 -19.62 -14.12 22.89
CA SER A 30 -20.61 -13.10 23.20
C SER A 30 -20.19 -12.29 24.43
N ARG A 31 -20.56 -11.00 24.42
CA ARG A 31 -20.53 -10.08 25.56
C ARG A 31 -21.53 -10.44 26.66
N GLY A 32 -21.17 -10.08 27.89
CA GLY A 32 -22.05 -9.75 29.02
C GLY A 32 -21.59 -10.37 30.34
N LEU A 33 -21.87 -9.87 31.54
CA LEU A 33 -22.15 -8.57 32.17
C LEU A 33 -22.34 -8.89 33.70
N TYR A 34 -22.38 -7.86 34.57
CA TYR A 34 -22.79 -7.83 36.00
C TYR A 34 -21.69 -8.05 37.07
N SER A 35 -21.60 -7.32 38.20
CA SER A 35 -22.42 -6.27 38.89
C SER A 35 -21.48 -5.39 39.75
N VAL A 36 -21.62 -4.05 39.92
CA VAL A 36 -22.56 -3.25 40.78
C VAL A 36 -22.43 -3.68 42.26
N GLU A 37 -22.00 -2.87 43.25
CA GLU A 37 -22.46 -1.55 43.78
C GLU A 37 -21.36 -1.05 44.79
N ASP A 38 -20.98 0.23 44.90
CA ASP A 38 -21.48 1.29 45.82
C ASP A 38 -20.52 2.50 45.63
N GLY A 39 -20.84 3.79 45.77
CA GLY A 39 -22.03 4.52 46.17
C GLY A 39 -21.68 6.02 46.10
N GLY A 40 -22.68 6.87 45.89
CA GLY A 40 -22.69 8.26 46.34
C GLY A 40 -21.80 9.31 45.64
N SER A 41 -22.44 10.22 44.90
CA SER A 41 -21.98 11.60 44.65
C SER A 41 -20.86 11.84 43.62
N ALA A 42 -21.08 11.43 42.37
CA ALA A 42 -20.29 11.95 41.23
C ALA A 42 -21.13 12.56 40.10
N LYS A 43 -22.46 12.33 40.10
CA LYS A 43 -23.31 12.62 38.94
C LYS A 43 -23.70 14.10 38.80
N TRP A 44 -23.78 14.83 39.92
CA TRP A 44 -24.13 16.26 39.90
C TRP A 44 -22.93 17.21 39.67
N ASN A 45 -21.70 16.77 39.92
CA ASN A 45 -20.49 17.55 39.60
C ASN A 45 -19.94 17.29 38.19
N ARG A 46 -20.31 16.16 37.56
CA ARG A 46 -19.88 15.82 36.20
C ARG A 46 -20.54 16.67 35.11
N LEU A 47 -21.80 17.09 35.31
CA LEU A 47 -22.49 17.93 34.33
C LEU A 47 -21.88 19.34 34.23
N LYS A 48 -21.43 19.93 35.35
CA LYS A 48 -20.73 21.22 35.34
C LYS A 48 -19.31 21.15 34.75
N ARG A 49 -18.65 19.97 34.74
CA ARG A 49 -17.33 19.80 34.10
C ARG A 49 -17.37 19.74 32.57
N SER A 50 -18.53 19.45 31.96
CA SER A 50 -18.67 19.44 30.49
C SER A 50 -18.66 20.83 29.84
N LEU A 51 -18.87 21.90 30.64
CA LEU A 51 -18.91 23.28 30.16
C LEU A 51 -17.52 23.95 30.08
N TYR A 52 -16.48 23.31 30.61
CA TYR A 52 -15.10 23.82 30.59
C TYR A 52 -14.19 22.90 29.77
N LEU A 53 -14.52 22.72 28.49
CA LEU A 53 -13.63 22.19 27.47
C LEU A 53 -12.32 23.00 27.44
N GLY A 54 -11.24 22.49 28.07
CA GLY A 54 -9.84 22.83 27.80
C GLY A 54 -9.42 24.31 27.86
N ARG A 55 -10.28 25.22 28.31
CA ARG A 55 -10.08 26.68 28.20
C ARG A 55 -9.43 27.31 29.43
N SER A 56 -9.26 26.59 30.53
CA SER A 56 -8.69 27.16 31.77
C SER A 56 -7.26 27.71 31.55
N CYS A 57 -6.33 26.90 31.03
CA CYS A 57 -4.97 27.37 30.74
C CYS A 57 -4.90 28.38 29.60
N ARG A 58 -5.80 28.29 28.61
CA ARG A 58 -5.87 29.26 27.50
C ARG A 58 -6.31 30.66 27.95
N VAL A 59 -6.94 30.77 29.12
CA VAL A 59 -7.49 32.02 29.67
C VAL A 59 -6.66 32.56 30.83
N ARG A 60 -6.03 31.70 31.65
CA ARG A 60 -5.24 32.12 32.83
C ARG A 60 -3.72 31.95 32.71
N GLY A 61 -3.23 31.29 31.66
CA GLY A 61 -1.82 30.93 31.51
C GLY A 61 -1.48 29.65 32.26
N CYS A 62 -0.69 28.78 31.62
CA CYS A 62 -0.10 27.57 32.21
C CYS A 62 1.35 27.89 32.66
N CYS A 63 1.96 27.03 33.49
CA CYS A 63 3.36 27.20 33.96
C CYS A 63 4.34 27.38 32.78
N THR A 64 5.32 28.28 32.93
CA THR A 64 6.34 28.55 31.91
C THR A 64 7.22 27.33 31.64
N GLY A 65 7.42 26.97 30.36
CA GLY A 65 8.27 25.84 29.93
C GLY A 65 7.51 24.54 29.63
N ARG A 66 6.20 24.49 29.87
CA ARG A 66 5.35 23.32 29.58
C ARG A 66 4.80 23.35 28.16
N ASP A 67 4.84 22.21 27.45
CA ASP A 67 4.18 22.03 26.15
C ASP A 67 2.79 21.43 26.31
N ASP A 68 1.75 22.28 26.26
CA ASP A 68 0.35 21.86 26.36
C ASP A 68 -0.15 21.01 25.17
N ASN A 69 0.64 20.89 24.09
CA ASN A 69 0.34 19.94 22.99
C ASN A 69 0.90 18.54 23.24
N CYS A 70 1.77 18.37 24.25
CA CYS A 70 2.26 17.08 24.71
C CYS A 70 1.23 16.46 25.67
N ASN A 71 0.06 16.12 25.16
CA ASN A 71 -0.99 15.51 25.96
C ASN A 71 -0.70 14.02 26.19
N PHE A 72 -0.24 13.64 27.39
CA PHE A 72 -0.13 12.23 27.74
C PHE A 72 -1.54 11.67 28.00
N ASN A 73 -2.06 10.90 27.05
CA ASN A 73 -3.36 10.27 27.17
C ASN A 73 -3.23 9.07 28.12
N ILE A 74 -3.76 9.17 29.34
CA ILE A 74 -3.82 8.02 30.26
C ILE A 74 -4.91 7.08 29.71
N ILE A 75 -4.47 6.13 28.87
CA ILE A 75 -5.31 5.23 28.07
C ILE A 75 -6.34 4.49 28.93
N SER A 76 -6.06 4.24 30.21
CA SER A 76 -6.96 3.56 31.13
C SER A 76 -8.17 4.39 31.59
N ARG A 77 -8.21 5.71 31.37
CA ARG A 77 -9.27 6.59 31.90
C ARG A 77 -9.87 7.59 30.92
N GLY A 78 -9.34 7.71 29.70
CA GLY A 78 -9.93 8.55 28.64
C GLY A 78 -10.06 10.03 29.02
N ALA A 79 -9.17 10.53 29.87
CA ALA A 79 -9.14 11.90 30.36
C ALA A 79 -7.86 12.61 29.92
N ILE A 80 -7.98 13.92 29.65
CA ILE A 80 -6.84 14.83 29.44
C ILE A 80 -6.51 15.43 30.81
N CYS A 81 -5.26 15.31 31.24
CA CYS A 81 -4.83 15.74 32.56
C CYS A 81 -4.77 17.28 32.70
N TYR A 82 -4.98 17.80 33.92
CA TYR A 82 -5.03 19.25 34.24
C TYR A 82 -3.71 19.76 34.84
N CYS A 83 -3.48 21.08 34.76
CA CYS A 83 -2.35 21.81 35.38
C CYS A 83 -2.81 23.18 35.90
N ASP A 84 -3.81 23.17 36.77
CA ASP A 84 -4.26 24.37 37.45
C ASP A 84 -3.87 24.34 38.93
N GLN A 85 -3.99 25.50 39.59
CA GLN A 85 -3.65 25.71 40.99
C GLN A 85 -4.45 24.81 41.96
N PHE A 86 -5.50 24.14 41.47
CA PHE A 86 -6.23 23.11 42.20
C PHE A 86 -5.41 21.83 42.38
N CYS A 87 -4.40 21.56 41.54
CA CYS A 87 -3.45 20.47 41.74
C CYS A 87 -2.49 20.69 42.92
N ALA A 88 -2.35 21.93 43.43
CA ALA A 88 -1.52 22.26 44.59
C ALA A 88 -2.14 21.89 45.96
N SER A 89 -3.39 21.39 45.99
CA SER A 89 -4.00 20.95 47.26
C SER A 89 -3.48 19.56 47.63
N GLY A 90 -2.81 19.45 48.78
CA GLY A 90 -1.96 18.33 49.20
C GLY A 90 -2.52 16.89 49.12
N SER A 91 -1.60 15.93 49.27
CA SER A 91 -1.75 14.51 48.93
C SER A 91 -2.88 13.77 49.69
N PRO A 92 -3.61 12.82 49.06
CA PRO A 92 -3.43 12.33 47.69
C PRO A 92 -4.11 13.30 46.72
N GLY A 93 -3.31 14.01 45.92
CA GLY A 93 -3.81 15.07 45.07
C GLY A 93 -4.90 14.58 44.09
N PRO A 94 -5.69 15.49 43.51
CA PRO A 94 -6.76 15.11 42.59
C PRO A 94 -6.26 14.20 41.48
N VAL A 95 -6.98 13.11 41.26
CA VAL A 95 -6.64 11.98 40.38
C VAL A 95 -6.45 12.35 38.89
N ASP A 96 -6.77 13.59 38.53
CA ASP A 96 -6.78 14.12 37.16
C ASP A 96 -5.59 15.06 36.86
N CYS A 97 -4.61 15.20 37.77
CA CYS A 97 -3.41 16.04 37.57
C CYS A 97 -2.30 15.30 36.80
N CYS A 98 -1.52 16.02 35.99
CA CYS A 98 -0.39 15.43 35.27
C CYS A 98 0.72 14.99 36.24
N GLY A 99 1.40 13.87 35.95
CA GLY A 99 2.47 13.35 36.81
C GLY A 99 3.71 14.25 36.89
N ASP A 100 3.96 15.06 35.86
CA ASP A 100 5.05 16.04 35.77
C ASP A 100 4.75 17.37 36.47
N TYR A 101 3.52 17.58 36.97
CA TYR A 101 3.10 18.82 37.62
C TYR A 101 4.00 19.20 38.80
N TRP A 102 4.35 18.24 39.67
CA TRP A 102 5.16 18.51 40.87
C TRP A 102 6.61 18.88 40.53
N GLU A 103 7.14 18.39 39.42
CA GLU A 103 8.49 18.73 38.98
C GLU A 103 8.55 20.11 38.29
N VAL A 104 7.50 20.47 37.54
CA VAL A 104 7.47 21.66 36.69
C VAL A 104 6.83 22.88 37.36
N CYS A 105 5.82 22.69 38.22
CA CYS A 105 5.00 23.78 38.76
C CYS A 105 5.13 23.99 40.28
N ASP A 106 5.52 22.99 41.07
CA ASP A 106 5.60 23.10 42.54
C ASP A 106 6.96 23.64 43.02
N ASN A 107 8.03 23.34 42.28
CA ASN A 107 9.34 23.94 42.52
C ASN A 107 9.43 25.31 41.87
N ALA A 108 8.98 26.34 42.58
CA ALA A 108 9.20 27.74 42.24
C ALA A 108 10.69 28.09 42.34
N VAL A 109 11.48 27.66 41.36
CA VAL A 109 12.54 28.52 40.84
C VAL A 109 11.82 29.37 39.81
N GLU A 110 11.56 30.65 40.13
CA GLU A 110 11.19 31.60 39.08
C GLU A 110 12.15 31.36 37.92
N PRO A 111 11.69 31.17 36.67
CA PRO A 111 12.61 31.14 35.57
C PRO A 111 13.31 32.49 35.65
N THR A 112 14.60 32.47 36.02
CA THR A 112 15.49 33.56 35.70
C THR A 112 15.18 33.86 34.25
N ARG A 113 14.58 35.03 34.02
CA ARG A 113 14.36 35.62 32.71
C ARG A 113 15.57 35.20 31.90
N SER A 114 15.37 34.29 30.94
CA SER A 114 16.46 33.59 30.29
C SER A 114 17.56 34.60 30.00
N ASP A 115 18.78 34.34 30.46
CA ASP A 115 19.94 35.17 30.15
C ASP A 115 20.25 35.20 28.63
N GLU A 116 19.35 34.68 27.78
CA GLU A 116 19.30 35.01 26.37
C GLU A 116 19.07 36.52 26.20
N PRO A 117 20.03 37.23 25.57
CA PRO A 117 19.91 38.65 25.36
C PRO A 117 18.67 38.94 24.51
N TRP A 118 17.76 39.74 25.05
CA TRP A 118 16.93 40.63 24.23
C TRP A 118 17.88 41.72 23.71
N PRO A 119 18.15 41.82 22.40
CA PRO A 119 17.22 41.70 21.27
C PRO A 119 17.15 40.28 20.66
N PRO A 120 16.11 39.94 19.87
CA PRO A 120 16.00 38.61 19.25
C PRO A 120 17.31 38.25 18.54
N PRO A 121 17.74 36.98 18.56
CA PRO A 121 18.94 36.58 17.83
C PRO A 121 18.85 37.16 16.43
N THR A 122 19.85 37.97 16.06
CA THR A 122 19.82 38.78 14.83
C THR A 122 19.70 37.93 13.56
N SER A 123 19.83 36.60 13.70
CA SER A 123 19.72 35.57 12.67
C SER A 123 18.81 34.41 13.11
N GLY A 124 17.75 34.15 12.35
CA GLY A 124 16.79 33.06 12.55
C GLY A 124 15.53 33.25 11.69
N CYS A 125 14.76 32.20 11.46
CA CYS A 125 13.63 32.18 10.52
C CYS A 125 12.32 31.85 11.24
N TYR A 126 11.21 32.34 10.72
CA TYR A 126 9.86 31.97 11.19
C TYR A 126 9.15 31.11 10.16
N LYS A 127 8.40 30.12 10.62
CA LYS A 127 7.46 29.34 9.79
C LYS A 127 6.25 28.92 10.61
N ASP A 128 5.05 29.12 10.08
CA ASP A 128 3.78 28.76 10.72
C ASP A 128 3.66 29.25 12.18
N GLY A 129 4.16 30.47 12.44
CA GLY A 129 4.16 31.09 13.77
C GLY A 129 5.22 30.57 14.74
N ARG A 130 6.10 29.65 14.35
CA ARG A 130 7.22 29.13 15.15
C ARG A 130 8.57 29.70 14.72
N TYR A 131 9.45 29.96 15.69
CA TYR A 131 10.82 30.42 15.47
C TYR A 131 11.79 29.24 15.30
N TYR A 132 12.74 29.39 14.38
CA TYR A 132 13.81 28.44 14.10
C TYR A 132 15.15 29.19 14.08
N GLY A 133 16.13 28.66 14.80
CA GLY A 133 17.48 29.23 14.84
C GLY A 133 18.18 29.23 13.48
N GLU A 134 19.15 30.11 13.29
CA GLU A 134 19.99 30.17 12.10
C GLU A 134 20.62 28.80 11.79
N GLY A 135 20.65 28.41 10.51
CA GLY A 135 21.20 27.13 10.08
C GLY A 135 20.28 25.92 10.28
N THR A 136 19.15 26.07 10.98
CA THR A 136 18.15 24.99 11.14
C THR A 136 17.64 24.51 9.79
N ILE A 137 17.53 23.19 9.64
CA ILE A 137 16.99 22.55 8.44
C ILE A 137 15.63 21.94 8.80
N ILE A 138 14.61 22.30 8.03
CA ILE A 138 13.27 21.70 8.12
C ILE A 138 12.90 21.04 6.80
N LYS A 139 12.01 20.06 6.87
CA LYS A 139 11.37 19.45 5.69
C LYS A 139 10.07 20.18 5.39
N ASP A 140 9.93 20.66 4.16
CA ASP A 140 8.70 21.23 3.63
C ASP A 140 8.22 20.36 2.46
N ASN A 141 7.25 19.48 2.73
CA ASN A 141 6.93 18.38 1.84
C ASN A 141 8.20 17.61 1.46
N CYS A 142 8.56 17.52 0.18
CA CYS A 142 9.78 16.85 -0.27
C CYS A 142 11.05 17.72 -0.14
N ASN A 143 10.88 19.03 -0.03
CA ASN A 143 11.98 20.00 -0.07
C ASN A 143 12.67 20.16 1.29
N SER A 144 13.99 20.32 1.26
CA SER A 144 14.81 20.61 2.43
C SER A 144 15.07 22.11 2.49
N CYS A 145 14.63 22.76 3.56
CA CYS A 145 14.70 24.21 3.75
C CYS A 145 15.66 24.54 4.88
N LYS A 146 16.77 25.19 4.54
CA LYS A 146 17.74 25.69 5.52
C LYS A 146 17.46 27.15 5.83
N CYS A 147 17.34 27.48 7.12
CA CYS A 147 17.27 28.86 7.55
C CYS A 147 18.62 29.56 7.33
N PHE A 148 18.62 30.65 6.58
CA PHE A 148 19.78 31.47 6.32
C PHE A 148 19.43 32.95 6.29
N GLN A 149 19.98 33.74 7.20
CA GLN A 149 19.77 35.20 7.28
C GLN A 149 18.29 35.60 7.23
N LYS A 150 17.47 34.99 8.08
CA LYS A 150 16.00 35.21 8.16
C LYS A 150 15.18 34.73 6.95
N LEU A 151 15.80 34.11 5.96
CA LEU A 151 15.15 33.54 4.79
C LEU A 151 15.27 32.03 4.76
N TRP A 152 14.22 31.35 4.32
CA TRP A 152 14.29 29.92 4.03
C TRP A 152 14.91 29.68 2.65
N LYS A 153 16.09 29.05 2.63
CA LYS A 153 16.71 28.54 1.41
C LYS A 153 16.32 27.08 1.23
N CYS A 154 15.29 26.86 0.42
CA CYS A 154 14.78 25.53 0.11
C CYS A 154 15.38 24.95 -1.18
N THR A 155 15.52 23.62 -1.22
CA THR A 155 15.63 22.89 -2.49
C THR A 155 14.40 23.16 -3.36
N LYS A 156 14.55 22.97 -4.68
CA LYS A 156 13.47 23.20 -5.66
C LYS A 156 13.10 21.90 -6.38
N GLU A 157 12.92 20.85 -5.60
CA GLU A 157 12.46 19.56 -6.10
C GLU A 157 10.96 19.59 -6.38
N ILE A 158 10.55 18.86 -7.42
CA ILE A 158 9.13 18.66 -7.72
C ILE A 158 8.62 17.54 -6.81
N CYS A 159 7.76 17.89 -5.86
CA CYS A 159 7.15 16.92 -4.97
C CYS A 159 6.06 16.11 -5.68
N LEU A 160 5.90 14.86 -5.29
CA LEU A 160 4.90 13.96 -5.87
C LEU A 160 3.48 14.40 -5.50
N VAL A 161 3.28 14.80 -4.25
CA VAL A 161 2.02 15.41 -3.78
C VAL A 161 2.11 16.92 -3.88
N ARG A 162 1.20 17.52 -4.64
CA ARG A 162 1.16 18.96 -4.93
C ARG A 162 -0.25 19.52 -4.77
N GLN A 163 -0.45 20.42 -3.82
CA GLN A 163 -1.77 20.97 -3.51
C GLN A 163 -2.33 21.81 -4.66
N ASP A 164 -1.47 22.56 -5.35
CA ASP A 164 -1.80 23.34 -6.53
C ASP A 164 -2.30 22.44 -7.68
N LEU A 165 -1.64 21.29 -7.92
CA LEU A 165 -2.09 20.34 -8.93
C LEU A 165 -3.43 19.68 -8.54
N ILE A 166 -3.61 19.30 -7.28
CA ILE A 166 -4.88 18.76 -6.78
C ILE A 166 -6.03 19.76 -7.02
N GLN A 167 -5.83 21.03 -6.65
CA GLN A 167 -6.81 22.09 -6.87
C GLN A 167 -7.09 22.31 -8.36
N HIS A 168 -6.06 22.26 -9.21
CA HIS A 168 -6.22 22.40 -10.65
C HIS A 168 -7.05 21.27 -11.27
N ILE A 169 -6.80 20.01 -10.88
CA ILE A 169 -7.57 18.86 -11.36
C ILE A 169 -9.02 18.96 -10.88
N ASN A 170 -9.23 19.24 -9.60
CA ASN A 170 -10.57 19.26 -9.01
C ASN A 170 -11.44 20.47 -9.43
N SER A 171 -10.81 21.55 -9.93
CA SER A 171 -11.53 22.69 -10.50
C SER A 171 -11.80 22.57 -12.00
N GLY A 172 -11.15 21.61 -12.68
CA GLY A 172 -11.35 21.33 -14.10
C GLY A 172 -12.36 20.22 -14.35
N ASP A 173 -12.83 20.13 -15.60
CA ASP A 173 -13.68 19.03 -16.07
C ASP A 173 -12.84 17.96 -16.78
N TYR A 174 -12.14 17.14 -15.99
CA TYR A 174 -11.27 16.07 -16.49
C TYR A 174 -11.91 14.67 -16.40
N GLY A 175 -13.10 14.55 -15.80
CA GLY A 175 -13.78 13.27 -15.58
C GLY A 175 -13.30 12.46 -14.37
N TRP A 176 -12.36 12.98 -13.57
CA TRP A 176 -11.83 12.34 -12.37
C TRP A 176 -11.42 13.37 -11.30
N LYS A 177 -11.27 12.93 -10.05
CA LYS A 177 -10.86 13.77 -8.93
C LYS A 177 -9.53 13.34 -8.32
N ALA A 178 -8.79 14.33 -7.83
CA ALA A 178 -7.50 14.17 -7.18
C ALA A 178 -7.58 14.34 -5.65
N GLU A 179 -6.76 13.60 -4.92
CA GLU A 179 -6.63 13.69 -3.45
C GLU A 179 -5.18 13.55 -2.98
N ASN A 180 -4.94 13.99 -1.73
CA ASN A 180 -3.65 13.86 -1.07
C ASN A 180 -3.55 12.50 -0.36
N TYR A 181 -2.44 11.80 -0.57
CA TYR A 181 -2.12 10.55 0.11
C TYR A 181 -0.86 10.70 0.97
N SER A 182 -0.99 10.44 2.27
CA SER A 182 0.11 10.51 3.24
C SER A 182 1.30 9.61 2.86
N GLN A 183 1.05 8.46 2.24
CA GLN A 183 2.08 7.52 1.77
C GLN A 183 3.00 8.08 0.68
N PHE A 184 2.60 9.18 0.02
CA PHE A 184 3.38 9.86 -1.02
C PHE A 184 3.93 11.22 -0.54
N TRP A 185 3.50 11.68 0.63
CA TRP A 185 3.96 12.94 1.20
C TRP A 185 5.47 12.91 1.47
N GLY A 186 6.17 13.96 1.06
CA GLY A 186 7.62 14.05 1.22
C GLY A 186 8.46 13.35 0.15
N MET A 187 7.86 12.63 -0.79
CA MET A 187 8.58 12.07 -1.94
C MET A 187 8.68 13.06 -3.08
N THR A 188 9.82 13.06 -3.78
CA THR A 188 9.91 13.73 -5.09
C THR A 188 9.21 12.91 -6.18
N VAL A 189 8.89 13.54 -7.31
CA VAL A 189 8.36 12.83 -8.49
C VAL A 189 9.32 11.72 -8.94
N GLU A 190 10.63 11.97 -8.93
CA GLU A 190 11.64 11.00 -9.32
C GLU A 190 11.68 9.80 -8.36
N GLU A 191 11.61 10.05 -7.05
CA GLU A 191 11.54 8.98 -6.05
C GLU A 191 10.28 8.16 -6.20
N GLY A 192 9.12 8.80 -6.40
CA GLY A 192 7.85 8.13 -6.66
C GLY A 192 7.92 7.23 -7.88
N PHE A 193 8.46 7.75 -8.99
CA PHE A 193 8.62 7.00 -10.23
C PHE A 193 9.59 5.84 -10.06
N LYS A 194 10.69 6.02 -9.31
CA LYS A 194 11.65 4.96 -9.05
C LYS A 194 11.07 3.85 -8.16
N LYS A 195 10.37 4.24 -7.08
CA LYS A 195 9.87 3.31 -6.04
C LYS A 195 8.57 2.62 -6.43
N ARG A 196 7.72 3.24 -7.26
CA ARG A 196 6.38 2.71 -7.61
C ARG A 196 6.26 2.25 -9.06
N LEU A 197 7.08 2.74 -9.98
CA LEU A 197 6.99 2.42 -11.41
C LEU A 197 8.27 1.70 -11.86
N GLY A 198 8.19 0.40 -12.13
CA GLY A 198 9.37 -0.36 -12.56
C GLY A 198 9.09 -1.41 -13.62
N THR A 199 8.01 -1.26 -14.38
CA THR A 199 7.89 -2.05 -15.62
C THR A 199 8.74 -1.40 -16.69
N PHE A 200 9.58 -2.15 -17.39
CA PHE A 200 10.30 -1.64 -18.54
C PHE A 200 9.38 -1.44 -19.74
N PRO A 201 9.70 -0.50 -20.64
CA PRO A 201 8.98 -0.36 -21.90
C PRO A 201 8.91 -1.69 -22.66
N PRO A 202 7.81 -1.95 -23.39
CA PRO A 202 7.64 -3.19 -24.12
C PRO A 202 8.79 -3.39 -25.11
N SER A 203 9.43 -4.55 -25.03
CA SER A 203 10.54 -4.91 -25.92
C SER A 203 10.03 -5.16 -27.35
N HIS A 204 10.91 -5.04 -28.34
CA HIS A 204 10.60 -5.41 -29.73
C HIS A 204 10.12 -6.86 -29.85
N TYR A 205 10.65 -7.76 -29.01
CA TYR A 205 10.20 -9.14 -28.93
C TYR A 205 8.74 -9.24 -28.49
N LEU A 206 8.33 -8.52 -27.43
CA LEU A 206 6.95 -8.49 -26.95
C LEU A 206 6.00 -7.93 -28.02
N LEU A 207 6.38 -6.84 -28.69
CA LEU A 207 5.55 -6.22 -29.73
C LEU A 207 5.33 -7.15 -30.93
N ASN A 208 6.34 -7.96 -31.28
CA ASN A 208 6.28 -8.91 -32.38
C ASN A 208 5.80 -10.32 -31.99
N MET A 209 5.39 -10.54 -30.74
CA MET A 209 4.75 -11.79 -30.35
C MET A 209 3.50 -12.02 -31.20
N LYS A 210 3.27 -13.28 -31.55
CA LYS A 210 2.06 -13.67 -32.28
C LYS A 210 0.83 -13.28 -31.46
N GLU A 211 -0.06 -12.53 -32.09
CA GLU A 211 -1.34 -12.20 -31.49
C GLU A 211 -2.21 -13.46 -31.38
N SER A 212 -3.03 -13.54 -30.33
CA SER A 212 -4.07 -14.57 -30.24
C SER A 212 -4.92 -14.55 -31.51
N PRO A 213 -5.17 -15.70 -32.17
CA PRO A 213 -6.11 -15.76 -33.28
C PRO A 213 -7.52 -15.52 -32.74
N GLY A 214 -7.93 -14.26 -32.66
CA GLY A 214 -9.28 -13.85 -32.32
C GLY A 214 -10.10 -13.65 -33.58
N SER A 215 -11.28 -14.26 -33.65
CA SER A 215 -12.35 -13.73 -34.48
C SER A 215 -12.85 -12.45 -33.81
N SER A 216 -12.46 -11.29 -34.35
CA SER A 216 -12.93 -10.00 -33.87
C SER A 216 -14.45 -9.97 -33.96
N LEU A 217 -15.13 -9.84 -32.82
CA LEU A 217 -16.57 -9.65 -32.76
C LEU A 217 -16.88 -8.15 -32.79
N PRO A 218 -18.00 -7.73 -33.37
CA PRO A 218 -18.41 -6.33 -33.35
C PRO A 218 -18.86 -5.93 -31.94
N GLU A 219 -18.73 -4.65 -31.61
CA GLU A 219 -18.88 -4.12 -30.25
C GLU A 219 -20.27 -4.41 -29.64
N GLU A 220 -21.31 -4.46 -30.46
CA GLU A 220 -22.70 -4.69 -30.02
C GLU A 220 -22.93 -6.13 -29.50
N LYS A 221 -21.95 -7.02 -29.66
CA LYS A 221 -21.98 -8.38 -29.08
C LYS A 221 -21.48 -8.43 -27.64
N PHE A 222 -20.88 -7.36 -27.14
CA PHE A 222 -20.38 -7.29 -25.78
C PHE A 222 -21.38 -6.61 -24.84
N PRO A 223 -21.42 -7.00 -23.56
CA PRO A 223 -22.24 -6.29 -22.57
C PRO A 223 -21.67 -4.89 -22.31
N ALA A 224 -22.54 -3.93 -22.00
CA ALA A 224 -22.14 -2.57 -21.65
C ALA A 224 -21.30 -2.50 -20.35
N PHE A 225 -21.35 -3.54 -19.52
CA PHE A 225 -20.57 -3.68 -18.30
C PHE A 225 -20.12 -5.12 -18.15
N PHE A 226 -18.84 -5.30 -17.84
CA PHE A 226 -18.27 -6.58 -17.44
C PHE A 226 -17.27 -6.33 -16.31
N ALA A 227 -17.20 -7.24 -15.36
CA ALA A 227 -16.13 -7.26 -14.37
C ALA A 227 -15.86 -8.70 -13.96
N ALA A 228 -14.60 -9.12 -14.09
CA ALA A 228 -14.17 -10.48 -13.80
C ALA A 228 -14.50 -10.91 -12.36
N THR A 229 -14.54 -9.98 -11.41
CA THR A 229 -14.94 -10.24 -10.02
C THR A 229 -16.41 -10.64 -9.86
N TYR A 230 -17.29 -10.29 -10.79
CA TYR A 230 -18.68 -10.77 -10.79
C TYR A 230 -18.83 -12.08 -11.56
N ALA A 231 -18.05 -12.25 -12.63
CA ALA A 231 -18.06 -13.48 -13.42
C ALA A 231 -17.42 -14.67 -12.66
N TRP A 232 -16.38 -14.41 -11.86
CA TRP A 232 -15.65 -15.42 -11.09
C TRP A 232 -15.32 -14.93 -9.66
N PRO A 233 -16.32 -14.79 -8.76
CA PRO A 233 -16.16 -14.12 -7.47
C PRO A 233 -15.04 -14.66 -6.57
N ASP A 234 -14.89 -15.98 -6.49
CA ASP A 234 -13.92 -16.62 -5.60
C ASP A 234 -12.56 -16.88 -6.26
N TRP A 235 -12.40 -16.52 -7.54
CA TRP A 235 -11.21 -16.85 -8.34
C TRP A 235 -10.40 -15.63 -8.77
N ILE A 236 -10.90 -14.42 -8.51
CA ILE A 236 -10.16 -13.18 -8.74
C ILE A 236 -9.55 -12.72 -7.42
N HIS A 237 -8.22 -12.78 -7.34
CA HIS A 237 -7.51 -12.39 -6.14
C HIS A 237 -7.45 -10.86 -5.98
N ASP A 238 -7.52 -10.43 -4.71
CA ASP A 238 -7.35 -9.04 -4.30
C ASP A 238 -5.99 -8.46 -4.72
N PRO A 239 -5.91 -7.14 -4.94
CA PRO A 239 -4.67 -6.47 -5.28
C PRO A 239 -3.66 -6.58 -4.13
N LEU A 240 -2.42 -6.92 -4.47
CA LEU A 240 -1.29 -6.91 -3.54
C LEU A 240 -0.57 -5.56 -3.57
N ASP A 241 -0.10 -5.09 -2.42
CA ASP A 241 0.65 -3.83 -2.32
C ASP A 241 2.14 -4.05 -2.62
N GLN A 242 2.66 -3.39 -3.66
CA GLN A 242 4.08 -3.43 -4.03
C GLN A 242 4.97 -2.50 -3.19
N ARG A 243 4.42 -1.76 -2.23
CA ARG A 243 5.16 -0.84 -1.35
C ARG A 243 6.10 0.07 -2.18
N ASN A 244 7.29 0.38 -1.65
CA ASN A 244 8.31 1.17 -2.32
C ASN A 244 9.29 0.31 -3.16
N CYS A 245 8.77 -0.73 -3.81
CA CYS A 245 9.50 -1.59 -4.72
C CYS A 245 8.91 -1.44 -6.14
N GLY A 246 9.75 -1.10 -7.13
CA GLY A 246 9.37 -0.95 -8.53
C GLY A 246 9.09 -2.28 -9.23
N ALA A 247 8.26 -3.14 -8.64
CA ALA A 247 8.04 -4.51 -9.08
C ALA A 247 6.67 -4.77 -9.74
N SER A 248 5.95 -3.73 -10.18
CA SER A 248 4.68 -3.85 -10.92
C SER A 248 4.66 -4.98 -11.97
N TRP A 249 5.78 -5.18 -12.68
CA TRP A 249 5.99 -6.24 -13.67
C TRP A 249 5.81 -7.65 -13.10
N ALA A 250 6.27 -7.90 -11.87
CA ALA A 250 6.11 -9.17 -11.17
C ALA A 250 4.71 -9.29 -10.55
N PHE A 251 4.24 -8.22 -9.90
CA PHE A 251 2.94 -8.18 -9.22
C PHE A 251 1.78 -8.46 -10.19
N SER A 252 1.73 -7.73 -11.30
CA SER A 252 0.65 -7.91 -12.28
C SER A 252 0.75 -9.25 -13.02
N THR A 253 1.97 -9.75 -13.29
CA THR A 253 2.17 -11.08 -13.92
C THR A 253 1.68 -12.21 -13.02
N ALA A 254 2.12 -12.24 -11.75
CA ALA A 254 1.72 -13.28 -10.80
C ALA A 254 0.22 -13.23 -10.51
N SER A 255 -0.36 -12.03 -10.37
CA SER A 255 -1.80 -11.87 -10.11
C SER A 255 -2.66 -12.36 -11.28
N VAL A 256 -2.33 -11.98 -12.51
CA VAL A 256 -3.05 -12.46 -13.70
C VAL A 256 -2.90 -13.98 -13.86
N ALA A 257 -1.70 -14.52 -13.63
CA ALA A 257 -1.47 -15.96 -13.69
C ALA A 257 -2.27 -16.73 -12.62
N ALA A 258 -2.33 -16.23 -11.38
CA ALA A 258 -3.10 -16.84 -10.30
C ALA A 258 -4.60 -16.91 -10.64
N ASP A 259 -5.18 -15.79 -11.07
CA ASP A 259 -6.60 -15.72 -11.44
C ASP A 259 -6.91 -16.68 -12.60
N ARG A 260 -6.05 -16.71 -13.63
CA ARG A 260 -6.25 -17.61 -14.78
C ARG A 260 -6.07 -19.08 -14.42
N ILE A 261 -5.17 -19.43 -13.50
CA ILE A 261 -5.04 -20.81 -13.01
C ILE A 261 -6.33 -21.23 -12.29
N ALA A 262 -6.90 -20.37 -11.45
CA ALA A 262 -8.17 -20.64 -10.78
C ALA A 262 -9.32 -20.83 -11.78
N ILE A 263 -9.45 -19.92 -12.75
CA ILE A 263 -10.48 -20.00 -13.80
C ILE A 263 -10.33 -21.27 -14.64
N HIS A 264 -9.13 -21.55 -15.14
CA HIS A 264 -8.90 -22.71 -16.02
C HIS A 264 -8.93 -24.06 -15.30
N SER A 265 -8.69 -24.07 -13.99
CA SER A 265 -8.81 -25.28 -13.17
C SER A 265 -10.20 -25.46 -12.59
N GLU A 266 -11.18 -24.62 -12.95
CA GLU A 266 -12.54 -24.64 -12.41
C GLU A 266 -12.55 -24.60 -10.87
N GLY A 267 -11.66 -23.79 -10.28
CA GLY A 267 -11.53 -23.62 -8.83
C GLY A 267 -10.80 -24.74 -8.09
N GLN A 268 -10.22 -25.73 -8.79
CA GLN A 268 -9.41 -26.77 -8.14
C GLN A 268 -8.07 -26.23 -7.61
N ILE A 269 -7.58 -25.13 -8.17
CA ILE A 269 -6.33 -24.48 -7.76
C ILE A 269 -6.58 -22.98 -7.60
N THR A 270 -6.72 -22.52 -6.37
CA THR A 270 -7.00 -21.10 -6.04
C THR A 270 -5.86 -20.46 -5.24
N ASP A 271 -4.64 -20.99 -5.36
CA ASP A 271 -3.47 -20.44 -4.69
C ASP A 271 -3.07 -19.11 -5.34
N ASN A 272 -2.88 -18.08 -4.52
CA ASN A 272 -2.19 -16.88 -4.99
C ASN A 272 -0.71 -17.20 -5.26
N LEU A 273 -0.10 -16.60 -6.27
CA LEU A 273 1.28 -16.88 -6.66
C LEU A 273 2.29 -15.95 -5.97
N SER A 274 3.47 -16.46 -5.68
CA SER A 274 4.53 -15.69 -5.04
C SER A 274 5.13 -14.65 -5.99
N VAL A 275 4.80 -13.39 -5.74
CA VAL A 275 5.45 -12.25 -6.37
C VAL A 275 6.92 -12.16 -5.95
N GLN A 276 7.22 -12.48 -4.68
CA GLN A 276 8.59 -12.45 -4.15
C GLN A 276 9.51 -13.43 -4.89
N ASN A 277 9.00 -14.60 -5.30
CA ASN A 277 9.76 -15.55 -6.10
C ASN A 277 10.20 -14.92 -7.43
N LEU A 278 9.32 -14.20 -8.13
CA LEU A 278 9.70 -13.49 -9.36
C LEU A 278 10.74 -12.40 -9.07
N ILE A 279 10.50 -11.57 -8.05
CA ILE A 279 11.40 -10.44 -7.70
C ILE A 279 12.81 -10.93 -7.35
N SER A 280 12.92 -12.01 -6.58
CA SER A 280 14.22 -12.50 -6.09
C SER A 280 14.92 -13.48 -7.05
N CYS A 281 14.18 -14.24 -7.86
CA CYS A 281 14.74 -15.39 -8.59
C CYS A 281 14.69 -15.27 -10.11
N ASP A 282 13.82 -14.43 -10.68
CA ASP A 282 13.92 -14.08 -12.10
C ASP A 282 14.99 -13.00 -12.24
N THR A 283 16.21 -13.39 -12.60
CA THR A 283 17.39 -12.51 -12.65
C THR A 283 17.90 -12.25 -14.07
N ARG A 284 17.29 -12.87 -15.09
CA ARG A 284 17.76 -12.75 -16.47
C ARG A 284 17.20 -11.48 -17.12
N ASN A 285 17.98 -10.40 -17.08
CA ASN A 285 17.58 -9.05 -17.51
C ASN A 285 16.39 -8.48 -16.70
N GLN A 286 16.32 -8.88 -15.44
CA GLN A 286 15.33 -8.43 -14.47
C GLN A 286 16.10 -7.94 -13.24
N TYR A 287 15.62 -6.87 -12.61
CA TYR A 287 16.36 -6.16 -11.57
C TYR A 287 15.54 -6.00 -10.29
N GLY A 288 14.63 -6.95 -10.02
CA GLY A 288 13.79 -6.97 -8.82
C GLY A 288 13.03 -5.65 -8.64
N CYS A 289 13.26 -4.98 -7.52
CA CYS A 289 12.65 -3.68 -7.19
C CYS A 289 13.14 -2.49 -8.04
N ASN A 290 14.22 -2.65 -8.81
CA ASN A 290 14.69 -1.63 -9.75
C ASN A 290 14.03 -1.74 -11.13
N GLY A 291 13.22 -2.79 -11.34
CA GLY A 291 12.35 -2.95 -12.49
C GLY A 291 12.61 -4.20 -13.31
N GLY A 292 11.71 -4.44 -14.25
CA GLY A 292 11.70 -5.66 -15.04
C GLY A 292 10.73 -5.65 -16.23
N SER A 293 10.91 -6.61 -17.13
CA SER A 293 10.08 -6.80 -18.31
C SER A 293 9.01 -7.88 -18.10
N VAL A 294 7.81 -7.60 -18.61
CA VAL A 294 6.66 -8.51 -18.53
C VAL A 294 6.89 -9.80 -19.33
N ASP A 295 7.52 -9.71 -20.52
CA ASP A 295 7.81 -10.90 -21.33
C ASP A 295 8.80 -11.85 -20.65
N GLY A 296 9.77 -11.31 -19.90
CA GLY A 296 10.70 -12.12 -19.13
C GLY A 296 9.98 -12.86 -17.99
N ALA A 297 9.08 -12.18 -17.28
CA ALA A 297 8.29 -12.79 -16.20
C ALA A 297 7.39 -13.94 -16.70
N TRP A 298 6.67 -13.75 -17.81
CA TRP A 298 5.88 -14.84 -18.41
C TRP A 298 6.74 -16.00 -18.92
N ARG A 299 7.93 -15.70 -19.45
CA ARG A 299 8.91 -16.73 -19.84
C ARG A 299 9.43 -17.49 -18.63
N TYR A 300 9.67 -16.81 -17.51
CA TYR A 300 10.06 -17.44 -16.25
C TYR A 300 8.95 -18.35 -15.73
N LEU A 301 7.70 -17.89 -15.67
CA LEU A 301 6.54 -18.70 -15.29
C LEU A 301 6.37 -19.95 -16.16
N LYS A 302 6.62 -19.84 -17.47
CA LYS A 302 6.55 -20.98 -18.39
C LYS A 302 7.65 -22.01 -18.12
N THR A 303 8.88 -21.55 -17.88
CA THR A 303 10.07 -22.42 -17.85
C THR A 303 10.38 -22.96 -16.46
N HIS A 304 10.36 -22.09 -15.45
CA HIS A 304 10.74 -22.39 -14.08
C HIS A 304 9.51 -22.56 -13.19
N GLY A 305 8.47 -21.74 -13.43
CA GLY A 305 7.33 -21.64 -12.54
C GLY A 305 7.66 -20.87 -11.26
N VAL A 306 6.65 -20.64 -10.44
CA VAL A 306 6.78 -19.96 -9.14
C VAL A 306 6.05 -20.75 -8.08
N VAL A 307 6.42 -20.58 -6.81
CA VAL A 307 5.68 -21.14 -5.67
C VAL A 307 4.45 -20.29 -5.32
N SER A 308 3.61 -20.79 -4.40
CA SER A 308 2.50 -20.03 -3.84
C SER A 308 2.97 -18.84 -2.99
N TYR A 309 2.11 -17.84 -2.84
CA TYR A 309 2.33 -16.72 -1.93
C TYR A 309 2.56 -17.20 -0.48
N ALA A 310 1.84 -18.24 -0.04
CA ALA A 310 2.03 -18.83 1.27
C ALA A 310 3.45 -19.39 1.46
N CYS A 311 4.02 -19.99 0.42
CA CYS A 311 5.38 -20.55 0.45
C CYS A 311 6.46 -19.45 0.52
N TYR A 312 6.31 -18.40 -0.27
CA TYR A 312 7.26 -17.28 -0.28
C TYR A 312 6.51 -15.92 -0.32
N PRO A 313 6.13 -15.38 0.85
CA PRO A 313 5.34 -14.15 0.94
C PRO A 313 6.07 -12.91 0.38
N SER A 314 5.32 -11.93 -0.10
CA SER A 314 5.86 -10.63 -0.54
C SER A 314 6.60 -9.94 0.60
N PHE A 315 7.78 -9.40 0.30
CA PHE A 315 8.65 -8.71 1.28
C PHE A 315 9.10 -9.61 2.44
N TRP A 316 9.13 -10.93 2.25
CA TRP A 316 9.71 -11.87 3.20
C TRP A 316 11.13 -11.46 3.65
N ASN A 317 11.88 -10.83 2.74
CA ASN A 317 13.26 -10.44 2.96
C ASN A 317 13.42 -9.18 3.83
N ASP A 318 12.36 -8.43 4.16
CA ASP A 318 12.45 -7.20 4.97
C ASP A 318 12.96 -7.47 6.42
N HIS A 319 12.92 -8.72 6.87
CA HIS A 319 13.48 -9.15 8.16
C HIS A 319 14.95 -9.58 8.07
N LEU A 320 15.53 -9.64 6.87
CA LEU A 320 16.88 -10.13 6.63
C LEU A 320 17.90 -8.99 6.62
N LYS A 321 19.19 -9.34 6.74
CA LYS A 321 20.26 -8.35 6.63
C LYS A 321 20.35 -7.82 5.20
N PRO A 322 20.83 -6.59 4.96
CA PRO A 322 20.92 -6.00 3.61
C PRO A 322 21.69 -6.83 2.57
N SER A 323 22.66 -7.65 3.00
CA SER A 323 23.40 -8.56 2.11
C SER A 323 22.54 -9.73 1.59
N ASP A 324 21.45 -10.04 2.29
CA ASP A 324 20.57 -11.18 2.05
C ASP A 324 19.26 -10.78 1.34
N GLU A 325 18.96 -9.48 1.26
CA GLU A 325 17.71 -8.95 0.67
C GLU A 325 17.52 -9.32 -0.81
N ASN A 326 18.62 -9.43 -1.57
CA ASN A 326 18.59 -9.73 -3.01
C ASN A 326 18.78 -11.23 -3.34
N ARG A 327 18.76 -12.11 -2.34
CA ARG A 327 18.97 -13.54 -2.55
C ARG A 327 17.67 -14.24 -2.97
N CYS A 328 17.80 -15.16 -3.92
CA CYS A 328 16.77 -16.13 -4.22
C CYS A 328 16.81 -17.28 -3.22
N TYR A 329 15.75 -17.43 -2.42
CA TYR A 329 15.61 -18.52 -1.43
C TYR A 329 14.85 -19.73 -1.95
N VAL A 330 14.31 -19.65 -3.17
CA VAL A 330 13.55 -20.72 -3.81
C VAL A 330 14.29 -21.17 -5.07
N SER A 331 14.95 -22.32 -5.00
CA SER A 331 15.58 -22.91 -6.18
C SER A 331 14.58 -23.77 -6.94
N SER A 332 14.29 -23.38 -8.19
CA SER A 332 13.52 -24.17 -9.14
C SER A 332 14.43 -24.66 -10.27
N GLU A 333 14.29 -25.93 -10.64
CA GLU A 333 14.94 -26.51 -11.82
C GLU A 333 13.93 -26.68 -12.95
N TYR A 334 14.43 -26.56 -14.18
CA TYR A 334 13.64 -26.74 -15.38
C TYR A 334 12.97 -28.13 -15.39
N GLY A 335 11.64 -28.14 -15.60
CA GLY A 335 10.85 -29.38 -15.70
C GLY A 335 10.46 -30.05 -14.38
N LYS A 336 10.90 -29.56 -13.21
CA LYS A 336 10.51 -30.15 -11.91
C LYS A 336 9.21 -29.56 -11.36
N ASN A 337 8.28 -30.36 -10.85
CA ASN A 337 7.00 -29.82 -10.31
C ASN A 337 7.11 -29.24 -8.89
N TYR A 338 8.26 -29.37 -8.25
CA TYR A 338 8.55 -28.91 -6.90
C TYR A 338 9.92 -28.25 -6.87
N THR A 339 10.14 -27.37 -5.90
CA THR A 339 11.44 -26.74 -5.66
C THR A 339 12.42 -27.77 -5.09
N ASN A 340 13.71 -27.46 -5.13
CA ASN A 340 14.76 -28.34 -4.58
C ASN A 340 14.86 -28.33 -3.05
N GLY A 341 14.08 -27.51 -2.36
CA GLY A 341 14.15 -27.33 -0.91
C GLY A 341 12.80 -26.92 -0.32
N PRO A 342 12.73 -26.70 1.01
CA PRO A 342 11.50 -26.23 1.64
C PRO A 342 11.18 -24.79 1.25
N CYS A 343 9.94 -24.39 1.53
CA CYS A 343 9.51 -23.00 1.44
C CYS A 343 10.28 -22.10 2.42
N PRO A 344 10.58 -20.85 2.05
CA PRO A 344 11.08 -19.85 3.00
C PRO A 344 10.17 -19.67 4.22
N ASN A 345 8.84 -19.66 3.99
CA ASN A 345 7.88 -19.72 5.07
C ASN A 345 7.75 -21.14 5.62
N ALA A 346 8.28 -21.38 6.81
CA ALA A 346 8.25 -22.69 7.47
C ALA A 346 6.84 -23.20 7.81
N LEU A 347 5.81 -22.34 7.77
CA LEU A 347 4.42 -22.74 7.99
C LEU A 347 3.78 -23.38 6.76
N GLU A 348 4.37 -23.20 5.58
CA GLU A 348 3.89 -23.79 4.34
C GLU A 348 4.71 -25.02 3.98
N ALA A 349 4.05 -26.18 3.95
CA ALA A 349 4.69 -27.44 3.60
C ALA A 349 4.79 -27.65 2.08
N SER A 350 3.85 -27.08 1.32
CA SER A 350 3.78 -27.25 -0.13
C SER A 350 4.81 -26.37 -0.84
N ASN A 351 5.84 -27.02 -1.40
CA ASN A 351 6.84 -26.38 -2.25
C ASN A 351 6.55 -26.57 -3.75
N ARG A 352 5.27 -26.70 -4.09
CA ARG A 352 4.77 -26.89 -5.46
C ARG A 352 5.13 -25.69 -6.34
N LEU A 353 5.51 -25.97 -7.58
CA LEU A 353 5.74 -24.97 -8.62
C LEU A 353 4.54 -24.88 -9.56
N TYR A 354 3.99 -23.68 -9.71
CA TYR A 354 2.93 -23.33 -10.64
C TYR A 354 3.55 -22.79 -11.93
N ARG A 355 3.14 -23.37 -13.05
CA ARG A 355 3.61 -22.99 -14.39
C ARG A 355 2.45 -22.60 -15.28
N CYS A 356 2.72 -21.67 -16.18
CA CYS A 356 1.79 -21.31 -17.24
C CYS A 356 2.17 -21.97 -18.56
N ALA A 357 1.17 -22.19 -19.41
CA ALA A 357 1.38 -22.57 -20.80
C ALA A 357 2.06 -21.42 -21.59
N SER A 358 2.16 -21.57 -22.92
CA SER A 358 2.69 -20.50 -23.77
C SER A 358 1.87 -19.22 -23.63
N HIS A 359 2.56 -18.11 -23.37
CA HIS A 359 2.00 -16.77 -23.36
C HIS A 359 1.95 -16.19 -24.79
N TYR A 360 1.00 -15.28 -25.03
CA TYR A 360 0.81 -14.58 -26.30
C TYR A 360 0.39 -13.14 -26.05
N ARG A 361 0.47 -12.30 -27.09
CA ARG A 361 -0.01 -10.93 -27.03
C ARG A 361 -1.48 -10.86 -27.44
N VAL A 362 -2.27 -10.07 -26.74
CA VAL A 362 -3.61 -9.69 -27.20
C VAL A 362 -3.48 -8.47 -28.11
N SER A 363 -4.28 -8.40 -29.17
CA SER A 363 -4.28 -7.23 -30.05
C SER A 363 -4.61 -5.96 -29.26
N SER A 364 -4.17 -4.80 -29.75
CA SER A 364 -4.49 -3.50 -29.14
C SER A 364 -5.93 -3.04 -29.43
N LYS A 365 -6.74 -3.88 -30.09
CA LYS A 365 -8.16 -3.61 -30.35
C LYS A 365 -8.97 -3.88 -29.09
N GLU A 366 -9.82 -2.92 -28.72
CA GLU A 366 -10.66 -2.98 -27.53
C GLU A 366 -11.54 -4.24 -27.50
N THR A 367 -12.24 -4.56 -28.59
CA THR A 367 -13.09 -5.76 -28.71
C THR A 367 -12.32 -7.06 -28.49
N ASP A 368 -11.06 -7.14 -28.90
CA ASP A 368 -10.23 -8.34 -28.72
C ASP A 368 -9.79 -8.49 -27.26
N ILE A 369 -9.52 -7.37 -26.58
CA ILE A 369 -9.21 -7.34 -25.14
C ILE A 369 -10.44 -7.73 -24.33
N MET A 370 -11.61 -7.13 -24.61
CA MET A 370 -12.88 -7.46 -23.98
C MET A 370 -13.20 -8.95 -24.13
N LYS A 371 -13.07 -9.48 -25.35
CA LYS A 371 -13.27 -10.91 -25.63
C LYS A 371 -12.34 -11.80 -24.83
N GLU A 372 -11.05 -11.48 -24.79
CA GLU A 372 -10.09 -12.29 -24.06
C GLU A 372 -10.35 -12.27 -22.55
N ILE A 373 -10.76 -11.13 -21.99
CA ILE A 373 -11.14 -11.00 -20.58
C ILE A 373 -12.41 -11.82 -20.28
N MET A 374 -13.43 -11.72 -21.13
CA MET A 374 -14.69 -12.46 -20.95
C MET A 374 -14.53 -13.98 -21.12
N ASP A 375 -13.72 -14.41 -22.08
CA ASP A 375 -13.58 -15.84 -22.40
C ASP A 375 -12.57 -16.55 -21.46
N LYS A 376 -11.53 -15.84 -20.99
CA LYS A 376 -10.39 -16.47 -20.29
C LYS A 376 -9.96 -15.75 -19.01
N GLY A 377 -10.68 -14.72 -18.59
CA GLY A 377 -10.35 -13.96 -17.40
C GLY A 377 -9.27 -12.89 -17.60
N PRO A 378 -8.82 -12.26 -16.50
CA PRO A 378 -8.00 -11.06 -16.51
C PRO A 378 -6.79 -11.11 -17.44
N VAL A 379 -6.40 -9.95 -17.95
CA VAL A 379 -5.19 -9.80 -18.78
C VAL A 379 -4.24 -8.78 -18.15
N GLN A 380 -2.98 -8.84 -18.56
CA GLN A 380 -1.98 -7.86 -18.13
C GLN A 380 -1.82 -6.78 -19.20
N ALA A 381 -1.76 -5.53 -18.77
CA ALA A 381 -1.49 -4.39 -19.64
C ALA A 381 -0.30 -3.58 -19.14
N ILE A 382 0.36 -2.86 -20.05
CA ILE A 382 1.39 -1.86 -19.72
C ILE A 382 0.80 -0.50 -20.04
N MET A 383 0.77 0.39 -19.05
CA MET A 383 0.31 1.77 -19.20
C MET A 383 1.44 2.76 -18.92
N LYS A 384 1.30 3.96 -19.48
CA LYS A 384 2.12 5.12 -19.12
C LYS A 384 1.48 5.79 -17.91
N VAL A 385 2.26 5.93 -16.84
CA VAL A 385 1.84 6.62 -15.62
C VAL A 385 2.53 7.96 -15.56
N TYR A 386 1.73 9.01 -15.46
CA TYR A 386 2.16 10.40 -15.34
C TYR A 386 2.13 10.83 -13.86
N GLU A 387 2.70 11.99 -13.55
CA GLU A 387 2.79 12.49 -12.17
C GLU A 387 1.45 12.79 -11.50
N ASP A 388 0.40 13.14 -12.27
CA ASP A 388 -0.97 13.33 -11.79
C ASP A 388 -1.67 12.04 -11.37
N PHE A 389 -1.33 10.91 -12.00
CA PHE A 389 -1.98 9.63 -11.68
C PHE A 389 -1.77 9.19 -10.21
N PHE A 390 -0.67 9.61 -9.58
CA PHE A 390 -0.42 9.36 -8.15
C PHE A 390 -1.43 10.03 -7.22
N LEU A 391 -2.22 10.97 -7.74
CA LEU A 391 -3.23 11.71 -7.00
C LEU A 391 -4.64 11.20 -7.30
N TYR A 392 -4.81 10.24 -8.20
CA TYR A 392 -6.12 9.72 -8.60
C TYR A 392 -6.92 9.17 -7.41
N LYS A 393 -8.17 9.63 -7.26
CA LYS A 393 -9.14 9.17 -6.25
C LYS A 393 -10.32 8.41 -6.87
N GLU A 394 -11.03 9.04 -7.80
CA GLU A 394 -12.27 8.51 -8.36
C GLU A 394 -12.55 9.07 -9.76
N GLY A 395 -13.41 8.40 -10.53
CA GLY A 395 -13.84 8.78 -11.88
C GLY A 395 -13.10 8.03 -12.98
N ILE A 396 -13.11 8.57 -14.20
CA ILE A 396 -12.39 7.98 -15.35
C ILE A 396 -11.13 8.81 -15.56
N TYR A 397 -9.98 8.24 -15.20
CA TYR A 397 -8.70 8.93 -15.33
C TYR A 397 -8.40 9.29 -16.78
N ARG A 398 -8.03 10.56 -16.99
CA ARG A 398 -7.44 11.05 -18.22
C ARG A 398 -6.32 12.04 -17.88
N HIS A 399 -5.13 11.78 -18.41
CA HIS A 399 -3.97 12.64 -18.18
C HIS A 399 -4.22 14.07 -18.68
N SER A 400 -3.94 15.07 -17.84
CA SER A 400 -4.02 16.47 -18.21
C SER A 400 -2.64 16.99 -18.66
N GLN A 401 -2.54 17.56 -19.85
CA GLN A 401 -1.27 18.12 -20.37
C GLN A 401 -0.65 19.19 -19.44
N LYS A 402 -1.47 19.86 -18.63
CA LYS A 402 -1.02 20.85 -17.64
C LYS A 402 -0.41 20.24 -16.38
N ALA A 403 -0.61 18.94 -16.17
CA ALA A 403 -0.09 18.21 -15.03
C ALA A 403 1.34 17.68 -15.24
N GLY A 404 2.04 18.10 -16.29
CA GLY A 404 3.42 17.71 -16.58
C GLY A 404 3.51 16.58 -17.60
N SER A 405 4.66 16.47 -18.27
CA SER A 405 4.88 15.50 -19.36
C SER A 405 5.73 14.30 -18.97
N LYS A 406 6.24 14.26 -17.72
CA LYS A 406 7.04 13.15 -17.23
C LYS A 406 6.15 11.92 -17.02
N TRP A 407 6.57 10.80 -17.57
CA TRP A 407 5.90 9.52 -17.38
C TRP A 407 6.90 8.37 -17.29
N LYS A 408 6.47 7.27 -16.69
CA LYS A 408 7.18 5.98 -16.72
C LYS A 408 6.17 4.85 -16.93
N THR A 409 6.63 3.71 -17.40
CA THR A 409 5.78 2.53 -17.62
C THR A 409 5.48 1.79 -16.31
N HIS A 410 4.25 1.31 -16.21
CA HIS A 410 3.73 0.49 -15.12
C HIS A 410 2.85 -0.60 -15.71
N SER A 411 2.86 -1.79 -15.14
CA SER A 411 1.99 -2.89 -15.57
C SER A 411 0.89 -3.14 -14.58
N VAL A 412 -0.28 -3.48 -15.10
CA VAL A 412 -1.54 -3.59 -14.36
C VAL A 412 -2.28 -4.86 -14.77
N LYS A 413 -3.16 -5.32 -13.88
CA LYS A 413 -4.17 -6.34 -14.17
C LYS A 413 -5.45 -5.65 -14.62
N LEU A 414 -5.96 -5.98 -15.81
CA LEU A 414 -7.25 -5.54 -16.32
C LEU A 414 -8.32 -6.59 -16.02
N LEU A 415 -9.45 -6.16 -15.45
CA LEU A 415 -10.53 -7.03 -14.99
C LEU A 415 -11.83 -6.89 -15.81
N GLY A 416 -12.00 -5.81 -16.57
CA GLY A 416 -13.22 -5.50 -17.30
C GLY A 416 -13.30 -4.03 -17.68
#